data_AF-A0A7V5PXY6-F1
#
_entry.id   AF-A0A7V5PXY6-F1
#
_cell.length_a   1.000
_cell.length_b   1.000
_cell.length_c   1.000
_cell.angle_alpha   90.00
_cell.angle_beta   90.00
_cell.angle_gamma   90.00
#
_symmetry.space_group_name_H-M   'P 1'
#
loop_
_entity.id
_entity.type
_entity.pdbx_description
1 polymer ?
#
loop_
_entity_poly.entity_id
_entity_poly.type
_entity_poly.pdbx_seq_one_letter_code
_entity_poly.pdbx_strand_id
1 'polypeptide(L)'
;MRTRWLPHWGERRQGPINPGWVETTMEHGKSNRPDWHAAARTLLGYLNFSSGKSDPQSYAALNSVFAALAEEDRGSDEDLPLWKRATRHLRAEWESLRNDESGTFGDISQAMAVLDLVEQEVLPSYLDFHSDLLFHQVEDRLFSPFFLARTMELVLRQGGPWDETRRIVNGTLAQLNDYVGYRPLAVLEKQKTEPYPHERVGVVPVYLQDVGVAEGPYRELVTRALKLLQET
;
A
#
# COMPACT_ATOMS: atom_id res chain seq x y z
N MET A 1 45.50 -29.14 -32.03
CA MET A 1 44.39 -29.96 -31.50
C MET A 1 43.10 -29.20 -31.80
N ARG A 2 42.40 -29.45 -32.94
CA ARG A 2 41.26 -30.39 -33.14
C ARG A 2 40.26 -30.34 -31.96
N THR A 3 38.96 -30.05 -32.10
CA THR A 3 38.08 -30.21 -33.27
C THR A 3 36.79 -29.38 -33.14
N ARG A 4 36.30 -28.92 -34.30
CA ARG A 4 35.02 -28.27 -34.63
C ARG A 4 33.88 -29.28 -34.68
N TRP A 5 32.64 -28.87 -34.36
CA TRP A 5 31.42 -29.40 -34.97
C TRP A 5 30.39 -28.27 -35.18
N LEU A 6 30.09 -28.01 -36.45
CA LEU A 6 28.87 -27.38 -36.96
C LEU A 6 28.11 -28.47 -37.75
N PRO A 7 26.81 -28.29 -37.97
CA PRO A 7 26.25 -28.60 -39.28
C PRO A 7 25.55 -27.40 -39.92
N HIS A 8 25.84 -27.24 -41.21
CA HIS A 8 25.10 -26.48 -42.23
C HIS A 8 23.71 -27.11 -42.44
N TRP A 9 22.66 -26.43 -42.93
CA TRP A 9 22.33 -25.99 -44.31
C TRP A 9 21.05 -25.11 -44.20
N GLY A 10 20.83 -24.03 -44.94
CA GLY A 10 20.61 -24.01 -46.39
C GLY A 10 20.17 -22.61 -46.87
N GLU A 11 20.37 -22.39 -48.16
CA GLU A 11 20.50 -21.11 -48.85
C GLU A 11 19.22 -20.71 -49.64
N ARG A 12 19.01 -19.40 -49.83
CA ARG A 12 18.10 -18.71 -50.79
C ARG A 12 16.62 -18.56 -50.35
N ARG A 13 15.91 -17.43 -50.55
CA ARG A 13 15.95 -16.38 -51.60
C ARG A 13 15.54 -15.02 -51.03
N GLN A 14 16.17 -13.96 -51.51
CA GLN A 14 15.67 -12.58 -51.43
C GLN A 14 14.47 -12.44 -52.39
N GLY A 15 13.36 -11.94 -51.88
CA GLY A 15 12.19 -11.50 -52.64
C GLY A 15 11.75 -10.11 -52.14
N PRO A 16 11.14 -9.27 -52.99
CA PRO A 16 10.89 -7.87 -52.66
C PRO A 16 9.79 -7.74 -51.61
N ILE A 17 10.08 -7.01 -50.53
CA ILE A 17 9.09 -6.57 -49.55
C ILE A 17 8.41 -5.34 -50.15
N ASN A 18 7.22 -5.49 -50.72
CA ASN A 18 6.36 -4.35 -51.10
C ASN A 18 5.43 -4.03 -49.93
N PRO A 19 5.16 -2.74 -49.63
CA PRO A 19 4.71 -2.26 -48.34
C PRO A 19 3.18 -2.30 -48.27
N GLY A 20 2.69 -2.95 -47.22
CA GLY A 20 1.29 -2.96 -46.85
C GLY A 20 1.15 -2.71 -45.35
N TRP A 21 1.83 -1.68 -44.84
CA TRP A 21 1.50 -1.15 -43.52
C TRP A 21 0.24 -0.32 -43.69
N VAL A 22 -0.89 -0.94 -43.37
CA VAL A 22 -2.07 -0.20 -42.92
C VAL A 22 -1.58 0.61 -41.72
N GLU A 23 -1.57 1.93 -41.85
CA GLU A 23 -1.51 2.85 -40.72
C GLU A 23 -2.72 2.54 -39.84
N THR A 24 -2.56 1.58 -38.94
CA THR A 24 -3.41 1.49 -37.76
C THR A 24 -3.02 2.70 -36.94
N THR A 25 -3.74 3.81 -37.13
CA THR A 25 -3.80 4.90 -36.18
C THR A 25 -3.98 4.28 -34.81
N MET A 26 -2.89 4.26 -34.04
CA MET A 26 -2.96 4.01 -32.61
C MET A 26 -3.74 5.19 -32.03
N GLU A 27 -5.06 5.04 -32.00
CA GLU A 27 -5.87 5.76 -31.05
C GLU A 27 -5.19 5.53 -29.70
N HIS A 28 -4.59 6.60 -29.17
CA HIS A 28 -4.13 6.64 -27.80
C HIS A 28 -5.39 6.48 -26.96
N GLY A 29 -5.75 5.23 -26.66
CA GLY A 29 -6.81 4.92 -25.72
C GLY A 29 -6.56 5.78 -24.50
N LYS A 30 -7.52 6.64 -24.16
CA LYS A 30 -7.45 7.49 -22.98
C LYS A 30 -6.94 6.61 -21.85
N SER A 31 -5.73 6.89 -21.40
CA SER A 31 -5.14 6.23 -20.24
C SER A 31 -6.19 6.28 -19.14
N ASN A 32 -6.84 5.16 -18.83
CA ASN A 32 -7.84 5.03 -17.77
C ASN A 32 -7.10 5.08 -16.43
N ARG A 33 -6.39 6.18 -16.19
CA ARG A 33 -5.70 6.49 -14.94
C ARG A 33 -6.80 6.53 -13.88
N PRO A 34 -6.63 5.79 -12.77
CA PRO A 34 -7.45 6.05 -11.60
C PRO A 34 -7.37 7.54 -11.31
N ASP A 35 -8.51 8.21 -11.20
CA ASP A 35 -8.55 9.58 -10.74
C ASP A 35 -8.12 9.60 -9.28
N TRP A 36 -6.81 9.75 -9.07
CA TRP A 36 -6.23 9.71 -7.73
C TRP A 36 -6.68 10.91 -6.90
N HIS A 37 -7.10 12.03 -7.52
CA HIS A 37 -7.69 13.16 -6.81
C HIS A 37 -9.05 12.77 -6.21
N ALA A 38 -9.90 12.09 -6.98
CA ALA A 38 -11.17 11.55 -6.46
C ALA A 38 -10.93 10.55 -5.32
N ALA A 39 -9.97 9.64 -5.48
CA ALA A 39 -9.61 8.69 -4.43
C ALA A 39 -9.08 9.39 -3.17
N ALA A 40 -8.17 10.35 -3.33
CA ALA A 40 -7.63 11.14 -2.23
C ALA A 40 -8.73 11.91 -1.49
N ARG A 41 -9.70 12.50 -2.20
CA ARG A 41 -10.87 13.18 -1.60
C ARG A 41 -11.72 12.22 -0.77
N THR A 42 -11.99 11.01 -1.27
CA THR A 42 -12.72 9.98 -0.53
C THR A 42 -11.98 9.62 0.76
N LEU A 43 -10.67 9.39 0.69
CA LEU A 43 -9.87 9.06 1.87
C LEU A 43 -9.81 10.22 2.86
N LEU A 44 -9.55 11.45 2.41
CA LEU A 44 -9.50 12.62 3.27
C LEU A 44 -10.85 12.88 3.96
N GLY A 45 -11.96 12.68 3.25
CA GLY A 45 -13.30 12.73 3.85
C GLY A 45 -13.49 11.68 4.94
N TYR A 46 -13.07 10.44 4.69
CA TYR A 46 -13.08 9.40 5.72
C TYR A 46 -12.23 9.79 6.93
N LEU A 47 -10.99 10.23 6.72
CA LEU A 47 -10.09 10.62 7.81
C LEU A 47 -10.65 11.79 8.64
N ASN A 48 -11.41 12.69 8.02
CA ASN A 48 -11.92 13.86 8.72
C ASN A 48 -13.22 13.62 9.50
N PHE A 49 -14.09 12.73 9.00
CA PHE A 49 -15.45 12.56 9.55
C PHE A 49 -15.68 11.21 10.24
N SER A 50 -14.79 10.24 10.06
CA SER A 50 -14.90 8.92 10.69
C SER A 50 -14.40 8.93 12.13
N SER A 51 -14.97 8.04 12.95
CA SER A 51 -14.47 7.66 14.28
C SER A 51 -13.62 6.37 14.25
N GLY A 52 -13.15 5.97 13.07
CA GLY A 52 -12.32 4.77 12.87
C GLY A 52 -13.12 3.49 12.65
N LYS A 53 -14.38 3.59 12.21
CA LYS A 53 -15.12 2.43 11.69
C LYS A 53 -14.42 1.93 10.42
N SER A 54 -14.25 0.62 10.28
CA SER A 54 -13.69 0.05 9.06
C SER A 54 -14.59 0.36 7.86
N ASP A 55 -13.98 0.84 6.78
CA ASP A 55 -14.68 1.29 5.58
C ASP A 55 -13.92 0.82 4.32
N PRO A 56 -14.43 -0.17 3.57
CA PRO A 56 -13.78 -0.68 2.37
C PRO A 56 -13.48 0.40 1.33
N GLN A 57 -14.29 1.48 1.27
CA GLN A 57 -14.06 2.58 0.33
C GLN A 57 -12.78 3.34 0.65
N SER A 58 -12.50 3.64 1.92
CA SER A 58 -11.24 4.26 2.35
C SER A 58 -10.01 3.41 2.01
N TYR A 59 -10.09 2.08 2.17
CA TYR A 59 -9.00 1.16 1.80
C TYR A 59 -8.79 1.14 0.27
N ALA A 60 -9.87 1.06 -0.51
CA ALA A 60 -9.82 1.10 -1.96
C ALA A 60 -9.26 2.43 -2.48
N ALA A 61 -9.65 3.54 -1.83
CA ALA A 61 -9.16 4.88 -2.13
C ALA A 61 -7.64 4.98 -1.91
N LEU A 62 -7.14 4.57 -0.74
CA LEU A 62 -5.70 4.58 -0.47
C LEU A 62 -4.94 3.65 -1.42
N ASN A 63 -5.48 2.48 -1.74
CA ASN A 63 -4.90 1.57 -2.72
C ASN A 63 -4.79 2.20 -4.11
N SER A 64 -5.80 2.97 -4.52
CA SER A 64 -5.82 3.68 -5.80
C SER A 64 -4.80 4.83 -5.84
N VAL A 65 -4.60 5.53 -4.72
CA VAL A 65 -3.52 6.54 -4.59
C VAL A 65 -2.14 5.89 -4.74
N PHE A 66 -1.90 4.77 -4.05
CA PHE A 66 -0.65 4.01 -4.20
C PHE A 66 -0.43 3.55 -5.65
N ALA A 67 -1.47 3.03 -6.31
CA ALA A 67 -1.38 2.59 -7.70
C ALA A 67 -1.03 3.73 -8.66
N ALA A 68 -1.64 4.91 -8.50
CA ALA A 68 -1.33 6.06 -9.34
C ALA A 68 0.13 6.52 -9.15
N LEU A 69 0.61 6.60 -7.91
CA LEU A 69 1.97 7.03 -7.60
C LEU A 69 3.04 6.03 -8.04
N ALA A 70 2.77 4.72 -7.94
CA ALA A 70 3.67 3.68 -8.41
C ALA A 70 3.83 3.68 -9.94
N GLU A 71 2.79 4.05 -10.68
CA GLU A 71 2.89 4.23 -12.14
C GLU A 71 3.73 5.45 -12.50
N GLU A 72 3.56 6.56 -11.79
CA GLU A 72 4.37 7.78 -11.97
C GLU A 72 5.85 7.54 -11.61
N ASP A 73 6.13 6.61 -10.70
CA ASP A 73 7.47 6.29 -10.24
C ASP A 73 8.34 5.57 -11.27
N ARG A 74 7.75 4.92 -12.29
CA ARG A 74 8.51 4.12 -13.27
C ARG A 74 9.53 4.92 -14.12
N GLY A 75 9.73 6.20 -13.83
CA GLY A 75 10.80 7.04 -14.36
C GLY A 75 11.22 8.19 -13.43
N SER A 76 10.95 8.09 -12.12
CA SER A 76 11.32 9.13 -11.14
C SER A 76 12.64 8.77 -10.44
N ASP A 77 13.55 9.73 -10.26
CA ASP A 77 14.77 9.59 -9.44
C ASP A 77 14.50 9.88 -7.95
N GLU A 78 13.23 9.81 -7.53
CA GLU A 78 12.86 10.13 -6.15
C GLU A 78 13.13 8.95 -5.21
N ASP A 79 14.16 9.05 -4.37
CA ASP A 79 14.55 8.05 -3.36
C ASP A 79 13.64 8.05 -2.11
N LEU A 80 12.36 8.42 -2.28
CA LEU A 80 11.40 8.48 -1.17
C LEU A 80 10.48 7.25 -1.19
N PRO A 81 10.34 6.51 -0.06
CA PRO A 81 9.40 5.41 0.06
C PRO A 81 8.00 5.79 -0.42
N LEU A 82 7.32 4.87 -1.10
CA LEU A 82 6.03 5.12 -1.75
C LEU A 82 4.97 5.59 -0.75
N TRP A 83 5.02 5.07 0.48
CA TRP A 83 4.10 5.46 1.53
C TRP A 83 4.26 6.93 1.96
N LYS A 84 5.49 7.45 2.02
CA LYS A 84 5.77 8.88 2.32
C LYS A 84 5.33 9.78 1.17
N ARG A 85 5.51 9.31 -0.07
CA ARG A 85 4.97 10.01 -1.24
C ARG A 85 3.45 10.07 -1.15
N ALA A 86 2.78 8.96 -0.83
CA ALA A 86 1.33 8.93 -0.65
C ALA A 86 0.85 9.92 0.42
N THR A 87 1.45 9.95 1.62
CA THR A 87 1.07 10.92 2.66
C THR A 87 1.33 12.37 2.22
N ARG A 88 2.45 12.65 1.55
CA ARG A 88 2.75 13.97 0.99
C ARG A 88 1.71 14.41 -0.05
N HIS A 89 1.34 13.53 -0.98
CA HIS A 89 0.33 13.83 -2.01
C HIS A 89 -1.06 14.03 -1.40
N LEU A 90 -1.42 13.28 -0.36
CA LEU A 90 -2.67 13.49 0.37
C LEU A 90 -2.71 14.87 1.05
N ARG A 91 -1.60 15.30 1.68
CA ARG A 91 -1.49 16.64 2.26
C ARG A 91 -1.58 17.74 1.21
N ALA A 92 -0.95 17.56 0.06
CA ALA A 92 -0.98 18.53 -1.04
C ALA A 92 -2.37 18.62 -1.70
N GLU A 93 -3.04 17.48 -1.93
CA GLU A 93 -4.41 17.47 -2.44
C GLU A 93 -5.35 18.18 -1.48
N TRP A 94 -5.16 17.99 -0.18
CA TRP A 94 -5.94 18.70 0.81
C TRP A 94 -5.75 20.23 0.71
N GLU A 95 -4.51 20.71 0.59
CA GLU A 95 -4.24 22.15 0.47
C GLU A 95 -4.97 22.74 -0.75
N SER A 96 -5.08 21.97 -1.83
CA SER A 96 -5.90 22.33 -3.00
C SER A 96 -7.40 22.43 -2.66
N LEU A 97 -7.93 21.44 -1.93
CA LEU A 97 -9.35 21.37 -1.53
C LEU A 97 -9.77 22.46 -0.54
N ARG A 98 -8.87 22.90 0.36
CA ARG A 98 -9.15 24.01 1.28
C ARG A 98 -9.51 25.29 0.52
N ASN A 99 -8.89 25.49 -0.64
CA ASN A 99 -9.08 26.67 -1.47
C ASN A 99 -10.32 26.56 -2.38
N ASP A 100 -11.04 25.43 -2.34
CA ASP A 100 -12.26 25.20 -3.10
C ASP A 100 -13.50 25.82 -2.41
N GLU A 101 -14.38 26.43 -3.19
CA GLU A 101 -15.48 27.28 -2.73
C GLU A 101 -16.62 26.48 -2.06
N SER A 102 -16.62 25.15 -2.18
CA SER A 102 -17.70 24.27 -1.72
C SER A 102 -17.86 24.16 -0.19
N GLY A 103 -16.89 24.64 0.60
CA GLY A 103 -16.95 24.72 2.08
C GLY A 103 -17.01 23.39 2.84
N THR A 104 -17.13 22.25 2.15
CA THR A 104 -17.26 20.90 2.75
C THR A 104 -15.99 20.47 3.51
N PHE A 105 -14.84 21.03 3.12
CA PHE A 105 -13.53 20.77 3.75
C PHE A 105 -13.05 21.94 4.63
N GLY A 106 -13.98 22.65 5.30
CA GLY A 106 -13.68 23.85 6.08
C GLY A 106 -12.86 23.64 7.36
N ASP A 107 -13.09 22.53 8.09
CA ASP A 107 -12.24 22.08 9.21
C ASP A 107 -11.76 20.66 8.93
N ILE A 108 -10.45 20.50 8.99
CA ILE A 108 -9.71 19.28 8.63
C ILE A 108 -8.66 18.89 9.66
N SER A 109 -8.74 19.53 10.83
CA SER A 109 -7.79 19.36 11.92
C SER A 109 -7.62 17.88 12.27
N GLN A 110 -8.71 17.10 12.20
CA GLN A 110 -8.67 15.65 12.42
C GLN A 110 -7.85 14.92 11.35
N ALA A 111 -8.15 15.10 10.06
CA ALA A 111 -7.47 14.37 8.99
C ALA A 111 -5.95 14.64 9.00
N MET A 112 -5.55 15.90 9.18
CA MET A 112 -4.13 16.26 9.26
C MET A 112 -3.46 15.71 10.51
N ALA A 113 -4.12 15.79 11.67
CA ALA A 113 -3.59 15.22 12.89
C ALA A 113 -3.39 13.69 12.77
N VAL A 114 -4.31 12.99 12.12
CA VAL A 114 -4.17 11.54 11.85
C VAL A 114 -2.99 11.27 10.93
N LEU A 115 -2.83 12.02 9.83
CA LEU A 115 -1.69 11.87 8.93
C LEU A 115 -0.36 12.13 9.64
N ASP A 116 -0.29 13.18 10.46
CA ASP A 116 0.89 13.53 11.27
C ASP A 116 1.22 12.44 12.29
N LEU A 117 0.24 11.98 13.07
CA LEU A 117 0.43 10.92 14.05
C LEU A 117 0.88 9.61 13.40
N VAL A 118 0.30 9.24 12.25
CA VAL A 118 0.71 8.02 11.54
C VAL A 118 2.16 8.14 11.08
N GLU A 119 2.50 9.20 10.35
CA GLU A 119 3.80 9.38 9.70
C GLU A 119 4.94 9.64 10.69
N GLN A 120 4.72 10.50 11.68
CA GLN A 120 5.77 11.00 12.56
C GLN A 120 5.92 10.18 13.85
N GLU A 121 4.87 9.49 14.28
CA GLU A 121 4.83 8.88 15.62
C GLU A 121 4.58 7.37 15.56
N VAL A 122 3.49 6.93 14.93
CA VAL A 122 3.07 5.52 14.97
C VAL A 122 3.98 4.62 14.14
N LEU A 123 4.27 4.97 12.88
CA LEU A 123 5.11 4.12 12.02
C LEU A 123 6.56 4.02 12.54
N PRO A 124 7.23 5.11 12.97
CA PRO A 124 8.54 5.01 13.62
C PRO A 124 8.49 4.18 14.91
N SER A 125 7.50 4.41 15.77
CA SER A 125 7.36 3.63 17.01
C SER A 125 7.09 2.15 16.75
N TYR A 126 6.40 1.80 15.65
CA TYR A 126 6.19 0.42 15.24
C TYR A 126 7.51 -0.25 14.85
N LEU A 127 8.39 0.44 14.09
CA LEU A 127 9.71 -0.08 13.72
C LEU A 127 10.62 -0.22 14.93
N ASP A 128 10.61 0.75 15.85
CA ASP A 128 11.40 0.70 17.08
C ASP A 128 10.97 -0.47 17.97
N PHE A 129 9.65 -0.63 18.16
CA PHE A 129 9.07 -1.71 18.96
C PHE A 129 9.39 -3.09 18.39
N HIS A 130 9.45 -3.21 17.06
CA HIS A 130 9.75 -4.45 16.33
C HIS A 130 11.18 -4.51 15.78
N SER A 131 12.11 -3.74 16.35
CA SER A 131 13.48 -3.65 15.83
C SER A 131 14.21 -4.99 15.87
N ASP A 132 13.86 -5.90 16.77
CA ASP A 132 14.38 -7.26 16.83
C ASP A 132 13.78 -8.20 15.77
N LEU A 133 12.51 -8.00 15.41
CA LEU A 133 11.77 -8.85 14.49
C LEU A 133 11.88 -8.38 13.03
N LEU A 134 11.84 -7.08 12.78
CA LEU A 134 11.66 -6.47 11.47
C LEU A 134 12.91 -5.75 10.93
N PHE A 135 14.09 -5.85 11.59
CA PHE A 135 15.33 -5.17 11.15
C PHE A 135 15.75 -5.46 9.70
N HIS A 136 15.31 -6.58 9.13
CA HIS A 136 15.66 -7.02 7.78
C HIS A 136 14.62 -6.62 6.72
N GLN A 137 13.50 -6.03 7.14
CA GLN A 137 12.42 -5.61 6.26
C GLN A 137 12.63 -4.17 5.81
N VAL A 138 12.23 -3.88 4.58
CA VAL A 138 12.25 -2.51 4.03
C VAL A 138 10.89 -1.87 4.22
N GLU A 139 10.86 -0.56 4.49
CA GLU A 139 9.63 0.19 4.78
C GLU A 139 8.56 -0.01 3.69
N ASP A 140 8.91 0.05 2.41
CA ASP A 140 7.96 -0.11 1.30
C ASP A 140 7.29 -1.49 1.23
N ARG A 141 7.87 -2.51 1.88
CA ARG A 141 7.23 -3.82 2.00
C ARG A 141 6.30 -3.90 3.22
N LEU A 142 6.62 -3.18 4.28
CA LEU A 142 5.84 -3.16 5.51
C LEU A 142 4.63 -2.24 5.39
N PHE A 143 4.87 -1.01 4.93
CA PHE A 143 3.88 0.06 4.89
C PHE A 143 3.12 0.07 3.56
N SER A 144 2.51 -1.08 3.26
CA SER A 144 1.58 -1.27 2.14
C SER A 144 0.33 -0.38 2.29
N PRO A 145 -0.45 -0.14 1.22
CA PRO A 145 -1.65 0.69 1.31
C PRO A 145 -2.65 0.15 2.34
N PHE A 146 -2.80 -1.18 2.46
CA PHE A 146 -3.73 -1.77 3.43
C PHE A 146 -3.20 -1.72 4.86
N PHE A 147 -1.88 -1.85 5.06
CA PHE A 147 -1.29 -1.64 6.37
C PHE A 147 -1.50 -0.18 6.82
N LEU A 148 -1.19 0.77 5.93
CA LEU A 148 -1.34 2.20 6.21
C LEU A 148 -2.81 2.60 6.48
N ALA A 149 -3.76 2.11 5.68
CA ALA A 149 -5.19 2.31 5.92
C ALA A 149 -5.62 1.78 7.29
N ARG A 150 -5.14 0.59 7.66
CA ARG A 150 -5.42 0.00 8.97
C ARG A 150 -4.80 0.84 10.10
N THR A 151 -3.59 1.34 9.94
CA THR A 151 -2.96 2.23 10.93
C THR A 151 -3.76 3.51 11.11
N MET A 152 -4.19 4.15 10.02
CA MET A 152 -5.06 5.35 10.07
C MET A 152 -6.40 5.06 10.77
N GLU A 153 -7.05 3.94 10.44
CA GLU A 153 -8.28 3.48 11.09
C GLU A 153 -8.08 3.31 12.60
N LEU A 154 -6.97 2.70 13.03
CA LEU A 154 -6.67 2.48 14.44
C LEU A 154 -6.34 3.76 15.19
N VAL A 155 -5.65 4.73 14.56
CA VAL A 155 -5.43 6.07 15.12
C VAL A 155 -6.77 6.79 15.32
N LEU A 156 -7.66 6.75 14.33
CA LEU A 156 -9.01 7.33 14.44
C LEU A 156 -9.80 6.71 15.59
N ARG A 157 -9.70 5.40 15.81
CA ARG A 157 -10.35 4.71 16.94
C ARG A 157 -9.87 5.16 18.31
N GLN A 158 -8.63 5.66 18.42
CA GLN A 158 -8.17 6.22 19.69
C GLN A 158 -8.91 7.53 20.02
N GLY A 159 -9.37 8.25 19.00
CA GLY A 159 -10.06 9.53 19.13
C GLY A 159 -9.17 10.66 19.67
N GLY A 160 -9.68 11.88 19.58
CA GLY A 160 -9.05 13.05 20.19
C GLY A 160 -9.06 13.01 21.73
N PRO A 161 -8.37 13.94 22.40
CA PRO A 161 -7.63 15.05 21.79
C PRO A 161 -6.33 14.57 21.13
N TRP A 162 -6.00 15.16 19.96
CA TRP A 162 -4.98 14.64 19.04
C TRP A 162 -3.53 14.94 19.45
N ASP A 163 -3.35 15.79 20.46
CA ASP A 163 -2.07 16.13 21.09
C ASP A 163 -1.66 15.12 22.17
N GLU A 164 -2.54 14.19 22.56
CA GLU A 164 -2.21 13.08 23.45
C GLU A 164 -1.44 11.95 22.73
N THR A 165 -0.35 12.30 22.04
CA THR A 165 0.44 11.43 21.16
C THR A 165 0.77 10.10 21.81
N ARG A 166 1.29 10.10 23.05
CA ARG A 166 1.68 8.86 23.74
C ARG A 166 0.50 7.90 23.95
N ARG A 167 -0.68 8.42 24.31
CA ARG A 167 -1.89 7.60 24.49
C ARG A 167 -2.28 6.96 23.15
N ILE A 168 -2.30 7.78 22.10
CA ILE A 168 -2.71 7.35 20.77
C ILE A 168 -1.74 6.31 20.21
N VAL A 169 -0.43 6.57 20.25
CA VAL A 169 0.60 5.64 19.77
C VAL A 169 0.51 4.30 20.50
N ASN A 170 0.48 4.31 21.84
CA ASN A 170 0.40 3.08 22.62
C ASN A 170 -0.88 2.29 22.34
N GLY A 171 -2.03 2.96 22.27
CA GLY A 171 -3.32 2.34 21.98
C GLY A 171 -3.41 1.77 20.56
N THR A 172 -2.84 2.48 19.58
CA THR A 172 -2.75 2.02 18.19
C THR A 172 -1.83 0.81 18.08
N LEU A 173 -0.61 0.84 18.65
CA LEU A 173 0.32 -0.29 18.60
C LEU A 173 -0.26 -1.54 19.28
N ALA A 174 -0.95 -1.38 20.42
CA ALA A 174 -1.59 -2.49 21.11
C ALA A 174 -2.69 -3.17 20.27
N GLN A 175 -3.40 -2.42 19.41
CA GLN A 175 -4.41 -2.96 18.50
C GLN A 175 -3.84 -3.45 17.17
N LEU A 176 -2.73 -2.86 16.71
CA LEU A 176 -2.06 -3.24 15.47
C LEU A 176 -1.32 -4.56 15.65
N ASN A 177 -0.70 -4.78 16.80
CA ASN A 177 0.06 -5.98 17.15
C ASN A 177 -0.88 -7.10 17.65
N ASP A 178 -1.68 -7.69 16.75
CA ASP A 178 -2.68 -8.70 17.11
C ASP A 178 -2.28 -10.13 16.71
N TYR A 179 -1.27 -10.31 15.86
CA TYR A 179 -0.95 -11.60 15.27
C TYR A 179 0.39 -12.17 15.76
N VAL A 180 0.37 -13.43 16.20
CA VAL A 180 1.58 -14.22 16.46
C VAL A 180 1.67 -15.25 15.34
N GLY A 181 2.72 -15.16 14.54
CA GLY A 181 3.01 -16.14 13.50
C GLY A 181 3.20 -17.55 14.07
N TYR A 182 3.17 -18.56 13.20
CA TYR A 182 3.41 -19.94 13.63
C TYR A 182 4.84 -20.12 14.15
N ARG A 183 5.00 -20.19 15.49
CA ARG A 183 6.24 -20.58 16.17
C ARG A 183 6.00 -21.82 17.03
N PRO A 184 6.38 -23.02 16.58
CA PRO A 184 6.32 -24.20 17.42
C PRO A 184 7.33 -24.06 18.57
N LEU A 185 6.83 -23.74 19.77
CA LEU A 185 7.61 -23.73 21.00
C LEU A 185 7.40 -25.05 21.73
N ALA A 186 8.49 -25.73 22.07
CA ALA A 186 8.43 -26.88 22.96
C ALA A 186 8.04 -26.38 24.36
N VAL A 187 6.77 -26.53 24.73
CA VAL A 187 6.27 -26.20 26.06
C VAL A 187 6.21 -27.46 26.93
N LEU A 188 6.53 -27.32 28.22
CA LEU A 188 6.28 -28.38 29.18
C LEU A 188 4.77 -28.57 29.31
N GLU A 189 4.28 -29.81 29.28
CA GLU A 189 2.85 -30.19 29.20
C GLU A 189 1.90 -29.48 30.20
N LYS A 190 2.44 -28.91 31.29
CA LYS A 190 1.69 -28.28 32.38
C LYS A 190 1.71 -26.75 32.39
N GLN A 191 2.39 -26.08 31.46
CA GLN A 191 2.40 -24.61 31.38
C GLN A 191 1.78 -24.11 30.07
N LYS A 192 0.72 -23.30 30.20
CA LYS A 192 0.26 -22.44 29.11
C LYS A 192 1.16 -21.22 29.08
N THR A 193 1.89 -21.03 27.98
CA THR A 193 2.70 -19.84 27.75
C THR A 193 1.95 -18.91 26.80
N GLU A 194 1.71 -17.68 27.23
CA GLU A 194 1.24 -16.61 26.34
C GLU A 194 2.45 -15.98 25.64
N PRO A 195 2.37 -15.69 24.33
CA PRO A 195 3.41 -14.95 23.63
C PRO A 195 3.69 -13.60 24.29
N TYR A 196 4.95 -13.19 24.30
CA TYR A 196 5.28 -11.85 24.79
C TYR A 196 4.67 -10.78 23.88
N PRO A 197 4.37 -9.57 24.40
CA PRO A 197 3.79 -8.51 23.58
C PRO A 197 4.60 -8.15 22.33
N HIS A 198 5.94 -8.21 22.39
CA HIS A 198 6.82 -7.94 21.25
C HIS A 198 6.85 -9.08 20.21
N GLU A 199 6.30 -10.25 20.52
CA GLU A 199 6.15 -11.34 19.54
C GLU A 199 4.90 -11.19 18.66
N ARG A 200 3.99 -10.28 19.03
CA ARG A 200 2.79 -9.95 18.25
C ARG A 200 3.12 -8.86 17.25
N VAL A 201 2.89 -9.10 15.96
CA VAL A 201 3.16 -8.16 14.87
C VAL A 201 1.88 -7.82 14.13
N GLY A 202 1.83 -6.66 13.49
CA GLY A 202 0.73 -6.32 12.58
C GLY A 202 0.83 -7.09 11.27
N VAL A 203 -0.26 -7.77 10.88
CA VAL A 203 -0.32 -8.43 9.58
C VAL A 203 -0.35 -7.38 8.48
N VAL A 204 0.52 -7.53 7.48
CA VAL A 204 0.51 -6.72 6.25
C VAL A 204 -0.44 -7.39 5.25
N PRO A 205 -1.67 -6.87 5.04
CA PRO A 205 -2.65 -7.55 4.20
C PRO A 205 -2.28 -7.37 2.73
N VAL A 206 -2.27 -8.48 1.97
CA VAL A 206 -2.07 -8.47 0.50
C VAL A 206 -3.39 -8.52 -0.27
N TYR A 207 -4.48 -8.86 0.40
CA TYR A 207 -5.83 -8.93 -0.14
C TYR A 207 -6.84 -8.62 0.97
N LEU A 208 -7.88 -7.87 0.64
CA LEU A 208 -9.04 -7.66 1.48
C LEU A 208 -10.31 -7.95 0.68
N GLN A 209 -11.24 -8.69 1.29
CA GLN A 209 -12.56 -8.89 0.72
C GLN A 209 -13.24 -7.53 0.51
N ASP A 210 -13.98 -7.39 -0.59
CA ASP A 210 -14.68 -6.16 -1.02
C ASP A 210 -13.79 -4.97 -1.42
N VAL A 211 -12.46 -5.08 -1.28
CA VAL A 211 -11.48 -4.08 -1.71
C VAL A 211 -10.62 -4.61 -2.87
N GLY A 212 -10.14 -5.85 -2.76
CA GLY A 212 -9.28 -6.50 -3.73
C GLY A 212 -7.83 -6.64 -3.25
N VAL A 213 -6.90 -6.71 -4.22
CA VAL A 213 -5.48 -6.94 -3.99
C VAL A 213 -4.77 -5.63 -3.70
N ALA A 214 -3.90 -5.64 -2.68
CA ALA A 214 -3.06 -4.49 -2.34
C ALA A 214 -2.11 -4.16 -3.50
N GLU A 215 -1.91 -2.87 -3.75
CA GLU A 215 -0.85 -2.40 -4.63
C GLU A 215 0.51 -2.72 -4.01
N GLY A 216 1.46 -3.12 -4.86
CA GLY A 216 2.80 -3.51 -4.45
C GLY A 216 3.37 -4.71 -5.22
N PRO A 217 4.56 -5.19 -4.82
CA PRO A 217 5.33 -6.18 -5.60
C PRO A 217 4.61 -7.50 -5.84
N TYR A 218 3.70 -7.89 -4.95
CA TYR A 218 2.97 -9.16 -5.04
C TYR A 218 1.63 -9.05 -5.75
N ARG A 219 1.22 -7.85 -6.19
CA ARG A 219 -0.11 -7.62 -6.75
C ARG A 219 -0.42 -8.57 -7.90
N GLU A 220 0.46 -8.64 -8.90
CA GLU A 220 0.25 -9.49 -10.07
C GLU A 220 0.14 -10.98 -9.70
N LEU A 221 1.02 -11.46 -8.82
CA LEU A 221 1.01 -12.85 -8.35
C LEU A 221 -0.29 -13.18 -7.64
N VAL A 222 -0.71 -12.35 -6.68
CA VAL A 222 -1.93 -12.56 -5.89
C VAL A 222 -3.16 -12.46 -6.79
N THR A 223 -3.22 -11.50 -7.70
CA THR A 223 -4.33 -11.38 -8.67
C THR A 223 -4.47 -12.65 -9.52
N ARG A 224 -3.36 -13.18 -10.07
CA ARG A 224 -3.37 -14.42 -10.87
C ARG A 224 -3.79 -15.62 -10.02
N ALA A 225 -3.28 -15.74 -8.80
CA ALA A 225 -3.65 -16.82 -7.89
C ALA A 225 -5.15 -16.82 -7.56
N LEU A 226 -5.71 -15.65 -7.23
CA LEU A 226 -7.14 -15.51 -6.96
C LEU A 226 -8.00 -15.85 -8.17
N LYS A 227 -7.57 -15.45 -9.38
CA LYS A 227 -8.26 -15.81 -10.62
C LYS A 227 -8.32 -17.33 -10.81
N LEU A 228 -7.20 -18.04 -10.61
CA LEU A 228 -7.16 -19.50 -10.71
C LEU A 228 -8.09 -20.17 -9.68
N LEU A 229 -8.14 -19.65 -8.45
CA LEU A 229 -9.03 -20.17 -7.41
C LEU A 229 -10.52 -19.95 -7.71
N GLN A 230 -10.88 -18.90 -8.46
CA GLN A 230 -12.26 -18.65 -8.89
C GLN A 230 -12.71 -19.57 -10.04
N GLU A 231 -11.76 -20.13 -10.79
CA GLU A 231 -12.01 -21.05 -11.90
C GLU A 231 -12.08 -22.53 -11.45
N THR A 232 -11.90 -22.81 -10.14
CA THR A 232 -11.96 -24.16 -9.53
C THR A 232 -13.25 -24.36 -8.75
#